data_AF-E1Z805-F1
#
_entry.id   AF-E1Z805-F1
#
_cell.length_a   1.000
_cell.length_b   1.000
_cell.length_c   1.000
_cell.angle_alpha   90.00
_cell.angle_beta   90.00
_cell.angle_gamma   90.00
#
_symmetry.space_group_name_H-M   'P 1'
#
loop_
_entity.id
_entity.type
_entity.pdbx_description
1 polymer ?
#
loop_
_entity_poly.entity_id
_entity_poly.type
_entity_poly.pdbx_seq_one_letter_code
_entity_poly.pdbx_strand_id
1 'polypeptide(L)'
;MTFVEVMESPQKPAAAVPGARTRATRVLLAVAALLLCAPMAWLVTATLTVKQMSLSRVQVRLNFAALIDWSTEGPSMSADSTCSQALGIQTVALMFLTTGPIPHERSWRLWLDGAAGWLPYQGLPAAQGAACSPTPQRWDKLVSACANSQQQHLYKLYVHALPNFTGETPCTALLVAGAWVIGVGDGYDPASIFHGRLIPYRVVTEWGDMSLVVAERLLLKAALQDPANSRFLLVSDSGMPLYDPLTFYQQLMHEDKSRVKSCRVGYLSDYRWHPVMALKGVRRSQWRKSSQWFGLTRQHAELVANDQQLYAVFNRYCRGWDQRRDVECYPDEHYIPTLLSVRGLENETYCKGYGLAATNWSSGGAHPRAWRSREIKPWLMESLRTTGLSSRLLQCSNASTVIRDAQQMFLPLRPALEAAEQQEACQLLRGGSKELIDKFERPMPGDCPLIARKFPKFTTVAVHSLLKRTCLGGSLTGNCTGIKAAAVLQPRSAPAQAQAAQAAQGAQAAQTAQAQAARAAERARAAQAARAQVAQVARAAQEGQQASRAQAARVAQGALAAQRPIRNWRALLHRADTVPCQLCGHRALASNGEDVYDSTEHLNIANTGHVV
;
A
#
# COMPACT_ATOMS: atom_id res chain seq x y z
N MET A 1 -39.62 -60.07 50.99
CA MET A 1 -39.81 -60.64 49.65
C MET A 1 -38.62 -60.19 48.81
N THR A 2 -37.50 -60.92 48.81
CA THR A 2 -37.18 -62.18 48.07
C THR A 2 -36.73 -61.89 46.63
N PHE A 3 -35.45 -62.07 46.26
CA PHE A 3 -34.68 -63.33 46.04
C PHE A 3 -35.08 -64.02 44.72
N VAL A 4 -34.19 -64.60 43.89
CA VAL A 4 -32.70 -64.85 43.91
C VAL A 4 -32.07 -64.33 42.57
N GLU A 5 -30.82 -64.51 42.11
CA GLU A 5 -29.57 -65.29 42.41
C GLU A 5 -28.33 -64.42 41.96
N VAL A 6 -27.00 -64.63 42.05
CA VAL A 6 -25.97 -65.74 42.14
C VAL A 6 -25.82 -66.53 40.81
N MET A 7 -24.67 -67.00 40.27
CA MET A 7 -23.32 -67.44 40.72
C MET A 7 -22.22 -67.02 39.68
N GLU A 8 -20.89 -67.02 39.86
CA GLU A 8 -19.95 -67.13 41.02
C GLU A 8 -18.52 -66.64 40.61
N SER A 9 -17.54 -66.62 41.55
CA SER A 9 -16.12 -66.32 41.29
C SER A 9 -15.17 -66.98 42.31
N PRO A 10 -13.95 -67.39 41.90
CA PRO A 10 -12.76 -67.25 42.76
C PRO A 10 -11.45 -66.91 41.99
N GLN A 11 -10.32 -66.46 42.58
CA GLN A 11 -10.02 -65.84 43.89
C GLN A 11 -8.65 -65.08 43.86
N LYS A 12 -8.25 -64.49 45.00
CA LYS A 12 -6.98 -63.74 45.29
C LYS A 12 -5.98 -64.67 46.06
N PRO A 13 -4.93 -64.28 46.87
CA PRO A 13 -4.58 -62.97 47.50
C PRO A 13 -3.07 -62.61 47.77
N ALA A 14 -2.85 -61.42 48.40
CA ALA A 14 -1.77 -61.04 49.35
C ALA A 14 -0.28 -61.02 48.90
N ALA A 15 0.72 -60.46 49.62
CA ALA A 15 0.80 -59.84 50.96
C ALA A 15 1.74 -58.58 50.99
N ALA A 16 2.34 -58.20 52.15
CA ALA A 16 2.95 -56.88 52.39
C ALA A 16 4.27 -56.86 53.22
N VAL A 17 5.11 -55.82 53.03
CA VAL A 17 5.87 -54.95 54.02
C VAL A 17 6.64 -55.60 55.21
N PRO A 18 7.79 -55.07 55.73
CA PRO A 18 8.81 -54.10 55.25
C PRO A 18 10.26 -54.67 55.25
N GLY A 19 11.29 -53.84 55.00
CA GLY A 19 12.68 -54.18 55.39
C GLY A 19 13.73 -53.13 55.00
N ALA A 20 14.63 -52.79 55.94
CA ALA A 20 15.77 -51.89 55.69
C ALA A 20 17.07 -52.46 56.30
N ARG A 21 18.20 -52.42 55.57
CA ARG A 21 19.58 -52.30 56.11
C ARG A 21 20.70 -52.29 55.05
N THR A 22 21.56 -51.26 55.16
CA THR A 22 23.04 -51.26 55.03
C THR A 22 23.81 -51.81 53.81
N ARG A 23 24.61 -50.89 53.22
CA ARG A 23 26.07 -50.97 52.92
C ARG A 23 26.61 -51.78 51.72
N ALA A 24 27.33 -51.04 50.86
CA ALA A 24 28.55 -51.41 50.12
C ALA A 24 28.39 -52.39 48.91
N THR A 25 29.31 -52.49 47.94
CA THR A 25 30.75 -52.13 47.91
C THR A 25 31.30 -51.78 46.50
N ARG A 26 31.84 -50.54 46.32
CA ARG A 26 32.87 -50.13 45.31
C ARG A 26 32.47 -50.36 43.80
N VAL A 27 33.19 -50.02 42.72
CA VAL A 27 34.65 -49.91 42.40
C VAL A 27 34.89 -48.94 41.19
N LEU A 28 35.81 -47.95 41.33
CA LEU A 28 36.57 -47.20 40.27
C LEU A 28 35.77 -46.40 39.20
N LEU A 29 36.25 -45.37 38.47
CA LEU A 29 37.44 -44.46 38.43
C LEU A 29 36.87 -43.04 38.13
N ALA A 30 37.47 -41.85 38.29
CA ALA A 30 38.64 -41.29 38.97
C ALA A 30 38.77 -39.79 38.54
N VAL A 31 39.18 -38.90 39.47
CA VAL A 31 39.97 -37.64 39.22
C VAL A 31 39.31 -36.54 38.35
N ALA A 32 38.74 -35.47 38.94
CA ALA A 32 39.38 -34.20 39.40
C ALA A 32 39.66 -33.17 38.25
N ALA A 33 39.66 -31.85 38.47
CA ALA A 33 39.84 -31.12 39.73
C ALA A 33 38.92 -29.88 39.91
N LEU A 34 38.82 -29.43 41.17
CA LEU A 34 38.30 -28.12 41.57
C LEU A 34 39.43 -27.08 41.61
N LEU A 35 39.11 -25.81 41.36
CA LEU A 35 39.76 -24.69 42.04
C LEU A 35 38.69 -23.73 42.57
N LEU A 36 38.90 -23.24 43.78
CA LEU A 36 37.99 -22.40 44.55
C LEU A 36 38.48 -20.95 44.53
N CYS A 37 37.57 -19.98 44.48
CA CYS A 37 37.78 -18.67 45.11
C CYS A 37 36.46 -17.93 45.34
N ALA A 38 36.09 -17.79 46.60
CA ALA A 38 35.12 -16.84 47.14
C ALA A 38 35.64 -16.43 48.54
N PRO A 39 35.38 -15.22 49.05
CA PRO A 39 34.21 -15.12 49.94
C PRO A 39 33.51 -13.74 50.01
N MET A 40 32.42 -13.74 50.80
CA MET A 40 31.72 -12.62 51.47
C MET A 40 30.68 -11.80 50.68
N ALA A 41 29.54 -11.39 51.28
CA ALA A 41 28.78 -11.90 52.45
C ALA A 41 27.43 -11.13 52.58
N TRP A 42 26.48 -11.65 53.38
CA TRP A 42 25.19 -11.02 53.81
C TRP A 42 24.12 -10.85 52.69
N LEU A 43 22.80 -11.00 52.89
CA LEU A 43 21.95 -11.20 54.09
C LEU A 43 20.84 -12.27 53.90
N VAL A 44 20.64 -13.05 54.97
CA VAL A 44 19.40 -13.56 55.62
C VAL A 44 18.09 -13.81 54.82
N THR A 45 17.45 -14.93 55.18
CA THR A 45 16.17 -15.51 54.71
C THR A 45 14.87 -14.81 55.18
N ALA A 46 13.79 -14.96 54.40
CA ALA A 46 12.41 -14.96 54.93
C ALA A 46 11.47 -15.87 54.11
N THR A 47 10.98 -16.96 54.73
CA THR A 47 9.88 -17.78 54.21
C THR A 47 8.55 -17.28 54.76
N LEU A 48 7.52 -17.10 53.94
CA LEU A 48 6.15 -16.85 54.42
C LEU A 48 5.09 -17.69 53.70
N THR A 49 4.07 -18.06 54.45
CA THR A 49 3.05 -19.07 54.12
C THR A 49 1.99 -18.57 53.16
N VAL A 50 1.55 -19.42 52.22
CA VAL A 50 0.31 -19.22 51.47
C VAL A 50 -0.87 -19.17 52.43
N LYS A 51 -1.65 -18.07 52.43
CA LYS A 51 -2.95 -17.99 53.10
C LYS A 51 -3.99 -17.39 52.16
N GLN A 52 -5.14 -18.05 52.09
CA GLN A 52 -6.16 -17.89 51.05
C GLN A 52 -7.16 -16.78 51.42
N MET A 53 -7.15 -15.63 50.73
CA MET A 53 -8.16 -14.58 50.91
C MET A 53 -8.56 -13.87 49.59
N SER A 54 -9.87 -13.65 49.45
CA SER A 54 -10.64 -12.78 48.53
C SER A 54 -9.93 -12.09 47.35
N LEU A 55 -10.37 -12.41 46.12
CA LEU A 55 -10.08 -11.62 44.90
C LEU A 55 -10.91 -10.32 44.84
N SER A 56 -10.55 -9.35 45.69
CA SER A 56 -11.09 -8.00 45.64
C SER A 56 -10.36 -7.16 44.57
N ARG A 57 -11.09 -6.75 43.53
CA ARG A 57 -10.70 -5.93 42.37
C ARG A 57 -9.43 -5.06 42.53
N VAL A 58 -8.26 -5.58 42.14
CA VAL A 58 -7.08 -4.75 41.84
C VAL A 58 -7.02 -4.55 40.32
N GLN A 59 -7.43 -3.37 39.84
CA GLN A 59 -7.13 -2.96 38.46
C GLN A 59 -5.65 -2.57 38.37
N VAL A 60 -4.80 -3.52 37.97
CA VAL A 60 -3.42 -3.23 37.56
C VAL A 60 -3.47 -2.44 36.25
N ARG A 61 -3.55 -1.10 36.35
CA ARG A 61 -3.26 -0.21 35.22
C ARG A 61 -1.78 -0.31 34.92
N LEU A 62 -1.42 -1.15 33.95
CA LEU A 62 -0.11 -1.12 33.31
C LEU A 62 0.00 0.18 32.50
N ASN A 63 0.46 1.25 33.15
CA ASN A 63 0.78 2.51 32.48
C ASN A 63 2.00 2.30 31.58
N PHE A 64 1.78 1.93 30.32
CA PHE A 64 2.77 1.95 29.23
C PHE A 64 3.13 3.40 28.80
N ALA A 65 3.39 4.26 29.80
CA ALA A 65 3.67 5.69 29.65
C ALA A 65 5.04 6.11 30.24
N ALA A 66 5.80 5.16 30.78
CA ALA A 66 7.08 5.41 31.44
C ALA A 66 8.09 4.29 31.14
N LEU A 67 8.58 4.22 29.89
CA LEU A 67 9.84 3.57 29.52
C LEU A 67 10.34 4.01 28.12
N ILE A 68 10.16 5.30 27.79
CA ILE A 68 11.07 6.00 26.88
C ILE A 68 11.91 6.89 27.78
N ASP A 69 13.15 6.47 28.02
CA ASP A 69 14.14 7.31 28.68
C ASP A 69 14.52 8.45 27.72
N TRP A 70 14.12 9.68 28.04
CA TRP A 70 14.56 10.88 27.33
C TRP A 70 15.97 11.27 27.77
N SER A 71 16.90 10.35 27.55
CA SER A 71 18.32 10.70 27.49
C SER A 71 18.52 11.78 26.42
N THR A 72 19.59 12.58 26.55
CA THR A 72 19.92 13.64 25.58
C THR A 72 20.49 13.09 24.26
N GLU A 73 20.35 11.78 24.01
CA GLU A 73 20.70 11.11 22.77
C GLU A 73 19.43 10.78 21.97
N GLY A 74 19.29 11.39 20.78
CA GLY A 74 18.22 11.06 19.85
C GLY A 74 18.31 9.61 19.33
N PRO A 75 17.25 9.12 18.65
CA PRO A 75 17.18 7.73 18.19
C PRO A 75 18.43 7.32 17.41
N SER A 76 18.96 6.11 17.69
CA SER A 76 20.25 5.66 17.18
C SER A 76 20.24 5.48 15.65
N MET A 77 20.70 6.51 14.93
CA MET A 77 20.62 6.59 13.47
C MET A 77 21.60 5.63 12.77
N SER A 78 21.07 4.53 12.24
CA SER A 78 21.75 3.71 11.22
C SER A 78 21.87 4.46 9.89
N ALA A 79 22.77 4.01 9.01
CA ALA A 79 22.95 4.58 7.68
C ALA A 79 21.67 4.45 6.81
N ASP A 80 20.95 3.34 6.97
CA ASP A 80 19.76 3.00 6.18
C ASP A 80 18.44 3.53 6.78
N SER A 81 18.51 4.43 7.77
CA SER A 81 17.31 4.96 8.44
C SER A 81 16.47 5.82 7.50
N THR A 82 15.16 5.58 7.44
CA THR A 82 14.24 6.42 6.66
C THR A 82 14.03 7.77 7.34
N CYS A 83 13.72 8.83 6.58
CA CYS A 83 13.42 10.16 7.13
C CYS A 83 12.46 10.15 8.33
N SER A 84 11.42 9.30 8.32
CA SER A 84 10.50 9.14 9.45
C SER A 84 11.18 8.61 10.72
N GLN A 85 12.12 7.68 10.59
CA GLN A 85 12.89 7.13 11.71
C GLN A 85 13.97 8.13 12.18
N ALA A 86 14.63 8.81 11.25
CA ALA A 86 15.60 9.87 11.52
C ALA A 86 15.00 11.05 12.31
N LEU A 87 13.74 11.40 12.01
CA LEU A 87 12.98 12.44 12.71
C LEU A 87 12.25 11.93 13.98
N GLY A 88 12.31 10.63 14.28
CA GLY A 88 11.60 10.04 15.43
C GLY A 88 10.07 10.07 15.35
N ILE A 89 9.50 10.23 14.15
CA ILE A 89 8.06 10.41 13.94
C ILE A 89 7.33 9.10 13.60
N GLN A 90 6.07 9.02 14.02
CA GLN A 90 5.17 7.92 13.65
C GLN A 90 4.58 8.16 12.26
N THR A 91 4.13 7.10 11.59
CA THR A 91 3.57 7.16 10.24
C THR A 91 2.21 6.48 10.12
N VAL A 92 1.46 6.84 9.08
CA VAL A 92 0.17 6.25 8.72
C VAL A 92 0.38 5.25 7.58
N ALA A 93 0.01 3.99 7.80
CA ALA A 93 -0.07 2.98 6.75
C ALA A 93 -1.38 3.14 5.96
N LEU A 94 -1.27 3.58 4.72
CA LEU A 94 -2.37 3.59 3.75
C LEU A 94 -2.34 2.27 2.96
N MET A 95 -3.30 1.40 3.29
CA MET A 95 -3.37 0.03 2.76
C MET A 95 -4.46 -0.03 1.68
N PHE A 96 -4.03 -0.07 0.42
CA PHE A 96 -4.91 -0.09 -0.75
C PHE A 96 -5.30 -1.52 -1.10
N LEU A 97 -6.59 -1.83 -0.98
CA LEU A 97 -7.20 -3.04 -1.51
C LEU A 97 -7.81 -2.70 -2.89
N THR A 98 -7.32 -3.34 -3.94
CA THR A 98 -7.72 -3.11 -5.34
C THR A 98 -7.78 -4.44 -6.09
N THR A 99 -8.43 -4.47 -7.26
CA THR A 99 -8.32 -5.62 -8.17
C THR A 99 -7.14 -5.50 -9.14
N GLY A 100 -6.56 -4.30 -9.28
CA GLY A 100 -5.47 -4.02 -10.22
C GLY A 100 -5.07 -2.53 -10.21
N PRO A 101 -5.12 -1.82 -11.35
CA PRO A 101 -4.88 -0.37 -11.42
C PRO A 101 -5.60 0.44 -10.34
N ILE A 102 -4.99 1.53 -9.86
CA ILE A 102 -5.62 2.50 -8.94
C ILE A 102 -5.95 3.76 -9.75
N PRO A 103 -7.18 3.93 -10.27
CA PRO A 103 -7.45 4.94 -11.29
C PRO A 103 -7.24 6.38 -10.83
N HIS A 104 -7.36 6.62 -9.52
CA HIS A 104 -7.15 7.93 -8.91
C HIS A 104 -5.71 8.17 -8.44
N GLU A 105 -4.72 7.44 -8.96
CA GLU A 105 -3.29 7.65 -8.62
C GLU A 105 -2.88 9.14 -8.73
N ARG A 106 -3.28 9.82 -9.82
CA ARG A 106 -2.98 11.25 -10.02
C ARG A 106 -3.61 12.17 -8.96
N SER A 107 -4.71 11.74 -8.33
CA SER A 107 -5.33 12.42 -7.20
C SER A 107 -4.60 12.12 -5.89
N TRP A 108 -4.19 10.87 -5.67
CA TRP A 108 -3.41 10.47 -4.50
C TRP A 108 -1.99 11.05 -4.49
N ARG A 109 -1.31 11.13 -5.64
CA ARG A 109 0.00 11.80 -5.78
C ARG A 109 -0.12 13.28 -5.37
N LEU A 110 -1.06 14.02 -5.97
CA LEU A 110 -1.33 15.43 -5.63
C LEU A 110 -1.64 15.65 -4.14
N TRP A 111 -2.30 14.69 -3.49
CA TRP A 111 -2.59 14.76 -2.06
C TRP A 111 -1.35 14.46 -1.21
N LEU A 112 -0.55 13.45 -1.55
CA LEU A 112 0.71 13.10 -0.87
C LEU A 112 1.81 14.16 -1.07
N ASP A 113 1.87 14.79 -2.25
CA ASP A 113 2.70 15.97 -2.53
C ASP A 113 2.40 17.12 -1.55
N GLY A 114 1.17 17.20 -1.03
CA GLY A 114 0.80 18.15 0.02
C GLY A 114 1.45 17.91 1.39
N ALA A 115 2.01 16.73 1.63
CA ALA A 115 2.84 16.43 2.81
C ALA A 115 4.35 16.62 2.54
N ALA A 116 4.73 17.01 1.32
CA ALA A 116 6.14 16.99 0.90
C ALA A 116 6.99 18.10 1.51
N GLY A 117 7.79 17.74 2.52
CA GLY A 117 8.70 18.65 3.21
C GLY A 117 8.07 19.34 4.44
N TRP A 118 7.02 18.78 5.03
CA TRP A 118 6.41 19.28 6.27
C TRP A 118 6.81 18.45 7.49
N LEU A 119 7.54 19.05 8.43
CA LEU A 119 7.93 18.45 9.71
C LEU A 119 6.81 18.64 10.73
N PRO A 120 6.17 17.58 11.26
CA PRO A 120 5.23 17.70 12.38
C PRO A 120 5.98 18.05 13.67
N TYR A 121 5.36 18.83 14.55
CA TYR A 121 5.93 19.31 15.82
C TYR A 121 6.65 18.22 16.63
N GLN A 122 6.10 17.00 16.65
CA GLN A 122 6.67 15.85 17.37
C GLN A 122 8.10 15.47 16.90
N GLY A 123 8.47 15.77 15.65
CA GLY A 123 9.82 15.53 15.11
C GLY A 123 10.77 16.73 15.26
N LEU A 124 10.29 17.87 15.75
CA LEU A 124 11.11 19.08 15.90
C LEU A 124 12.30 18.91 16.86
N PRO A 125 12.19 18.20 18.02
CA PRO A 125 13.34 17.97 18.89
C PRO A 125 14.46 17.16 18.21
N ALA A 126 14.11 16.18 17.36
CA ALA A 126 15.08 15.40 16.60
C ALA A 126 15.76 16.25 15.51
N ALA A 127 14.97 17.02 14.74
CA ALA A 127 15.49 17.93 13.71
C ALA A 127 16.43 19.00 14.31
N GLN A 128 16.02 19.66 15.40
CA GLN A 128 16.85 20.63 16.12
C GLN A 128 18.07 19.97 16.76
N GLY A 129 17.93 18.77 17.34
CA GLY A 129 19.02 18.01 17.95
C GLY A 129 20.09 17.53 16.96
N ALA A 130 19.71 17.33 15.69
CA ALA A 130 20.63 17.05 14.60
C ALA A 130 21.25 18.35 14.05
N ALA A 131 20.44 19.36 13.68
CA ALA A 131 20.93 20.59 13.08
C ALA A 131 21.77 21.44 14.03
N CYS A 132 21.38 21.56 15.30
CA CYS A 132 22.09 22.38 16.29
C CYS A 132 23.17 21.61 17.08
N SER A 133 23.53 20.40 16.63
CA SER A 133 24.58 19.58 17.26
C SER A 133 25.98 20.04 16.83
N PRO A 134 26.97 20.11 17.75
CA PRO A 134 28.37 20.39 17.40
C PRO A 134 29.04 19.24 16.62
N THR A 135 28.36 18.11 16.45
CA THR A 135 28.76 16.96 15.64
C THR A 135 27.99 16.98 14.31
N PRO A 136 28.61 17.38 13.18
CA PRO A 136 27.92 17.56 11.89
C PRO A 136 27.30 16.28 11.33
N GLN A 137 27.91 15.12 11.63
CA GLN A 137 27.48 13.82 11.14
C GLN A 137 26.07 13.41 11.60
N ARG A 138 25.50 14.08 12.62
CA ARG A 138 24.07 13.93 12.98
C ARG A 138 23.17 14.63 11.96
N TRP A 139 23.55 15.82 11.48
CA TRP A 139 22.85 16.55 10.44
C TRP A 139 22.99 15.87 9.07
N ASP A 140 24.21 15.48 8.68
CA ASP A 140 24.47 14.80 7.39
C ASP A 140 23.64 13.53 7.22
N LYS A 141 23.48 12.74 8.31
CA LYS A 141 22.61 11.55 8.33
C LYS A 141 21.13 11.91 8.15
N LEU A 142 20.63 12.96 8.80
CA LEU A 142 19.24 13.40 8.68
C LEU A 142 18.96 13.88 7.25
N VAL A 143 19.84 14.72 6.70
CA VAL A 143 19.77 15.18 5.31
C VAL A 143 19.77 13.97 4.36
N SER A 144 20.67 13.00 4.53
CA SER A 144 20.72 11.79 3.70
C SER A 144 19.44 10.94 3.79
N ALA A 145 18.91 10.74 4.99
CA ALA A 145 17.67 9.99 5.25
C ALA A 145 16.43 10.66 4.61
N CYS A 146 16.44 11.99 4.51
CA CYS A 146 15.34 12.78 3.97
C CYS A 146 15.48 13.15 2.50
N ALA A 147 16.69 13.27 1.95
CA ALA A 147 16.94 13.46 0.51
C ALA A 147 16.42 12.28 -0.31
N ASN A 148 16.56 11.06 0.21
CA ASN A 148 16.01 9.85 -0.40
C ASN A 148 14.50 9.64 -0.15
N SER A 149 13.84 10.52 0.62
CA SER A 149 12.39 10.39 0.85
C SER A 149 11.61 10.84 -0.37
N GLN A 150 11.09 9.87 -1.12
CA GLN A 150 10.23 10.08 -2.29
C GLN A 150 8.98 10.89 -1.88
N GLN A 151 9.04 12.19 -2.17
CA GLN A 151 8.06 13.24 -1.89
C GLN A 151 7.84 13.52 -0.39
N GLN A 152 7.42 12.54 0.43
CA GLN A 152 6.96 12.78 1.81
C GLN A 152 7.30 11.63 2.79
N HIS A 153 7.18 11.90 4.09
CA HIS A 153 7.60 10.99 5.17
C HIS A 153 6.53 10.74 6.27
N LEU A 154 5.27 11.15 6.07
CA LEU A 154 4.16 10.94 7.01
C LEU A 154 3.36 9.66 6.74
N TYR A 155 3.34 9.22 5.48
CA TYR A 155 2.53 8.12 4.98
C TYR A 155 3.38 7.01 4.35
N LYS A 156 3.03 5.76 4.62
CA LYS A 156 3.59 4.56 3.99
C LYS A 156 2.49 3.89 3.14
N LEU A 157 2.80 3.52 1.90
CA LEU A 157 1.84 2.94 0.96
C LEU A 157 2.04 1.43 0.86
N TYR A 158 0.95 0.66 1.00
CA TYR A 158 0.93 -0.79 0.81
C TYR A 158 -0.24 -1.14 -0.12
N VAL A 159 -0.04 -2.03 -1.08
CA VAL A 159 -1.06 -2.37 -2.08
C VAL A 159 -1.26 -3.88 -2.18
N HIS A 160 -2.52 -4.31 -2.13
CA HIS A 160 -2.95 -5.64 -2.54
C HIS A 160 -3.79 -5.48 -3.81
N ALA A 161 -3.31 -6.08 -4.89
CA ALA A 161 -4.02 -6.29 -6.15
C ALA A 161 -4.27 -7.80 -6.35
N LEU A 162 -5.11 -8.18 -7.32
CA LEU A 162 -5.25 -9.61 -7.67
C LEU A 162 -3.88 -10.21 -8.09
N PRO A 163 -3.60 -11.50 -7.84
CA PRO A 163 -2.28 -12.09 -8.10
C PRO A 163 -1.85 -12.04 -9.58
N ASN A 164 -2.82 -12.05 -10.50
CA ASN A 164 -2.60 -11.94 -11.94
C ASN A 164 -2.37 -10.49 -12.43
N PHE A 165 -2.47 -9.48 -11.55
CA PHE A 165 -2.04 -8.13 -11.89
C PHE A 165 -0.51 -8.07 -11.89
N THR A 166 0.07 -7.99 -13.09
CA THR A 166 1.50 -7.80 -13.38
C THR A 166 1.81 -6.42 -13.98
N GLY A 167 0.80 -5.67 -14.43
CA GLY A 167 0.91 -4.24 -14.72
C GLY A 167 -0.16 -3.67 -15.66
N GLU A 168 0.01 -2.41 -16.04
CA GLU A 168 -0.89 -1.73 -17.01
C GLU A 168 -0.47 -1.98 -18.48
N THR A 169 0.79 -2.32 -18.72
CA THR A 169 1.30 -2.80 -20.01
C THR A 169 1.03 -4.29 -20.18
N PRO A 170 0.47 -4.75 -21.31
CA PRO A 170 0.42 -6.18 -21.62
C PRO A 170 1.84 -6.73 -21.76
N CYS A 171 2.05 -7.97 -21.31
CA CYS A 171 3.37 -8.58 -21.11
C CYS A 171 4.39 -8.29 -22.23
N THR A 172 5.35 -7.41 -21.93
CA THR A 172 6.59 -7.28 -22.72
C THR A 172 7.46 -8.50 -22.43
N ALA A 173 7.11 -9.63 -23.05
CA ALA A 173 7.89 -10.86 -23.00
C ALA A 173 9.23 -10.61 -23.70
N LEU A 174 10.30 -10.43 -22.92
CA LEU A 174 11.61 -10.08 -23.44
C LEU A 174 12.32 -11.36 -23.89
N LEU A 175 12.67 -11.43 -25.17
CA LEU A 175 13.33 -12.60 -25.73
C LEU A 175 14.84 -12.53 -25.43
N VAL A 176 15.25 -13.16 -24.33
CA VAL A 176 16.64 -13.14 -23.84
C VAL A 176 17.26 -14.52 -24.08
N ALA A 177 18.38 -14.57 -24.80
CA ALA A 177 19.10 -15.81 -25.11
C ALA A 177 18.24 -16.95 -25.70
N GLY A 178 17.21 -16.61 -26.49
CA GLY A 178 16.28 -17.57 -27.10
C GLY A 178 15.14 -18.05 -26.20
N ALA A 179 15.12 -17.65 -24.93
CA ALA A 179 14.00 -17.90 -24.02
C ALA A 179 13.05 -16.69 -23.96
N TRP A 180 11.74 -16.97 -23.92
CA TRP A 180 10.74 -15.96 -23.55
C TRP A 180 10.83 -15.70 -22.05
N VAL A 181 11.51 -14.62 -21.66
CA VAL A 181 11.47 -14.14 -20.27
C VAL A 181 10.14 -13.44 -20.07
N ILE A 182 9.18 -14.14 -19.46
CA ILE A 182 8.05 -13.51 -18.81
C ILE A 182 8.62 -12.71 -17.64
N GLY A 183 8.81 -11.41 -17.84
CA GLY A 183 9.09 -10.49 -16.73
C GLY A 183 7.93 -10.60 -15.73
N VAL A 184 8.23 -11.06 -14.51
CA VAL A 184 7.26 -11.02 -13.41
C VAL A 184 7.13 -9.55 -13.01
N GLY A 185 6.23 -8.85 -13.70
CA GLY A 185 6.08 -7.42 -13.57
C GLY A 185 5.84 -7.01 -12.11
N ASP A 186 6.55 -5.98 -11.68
CA ASP A 186 6.43 -5.29 -10.39
C ASP A 186 5.11 -4.51 -10.25
N GLY A 187 4.21 -4.65 -11.22
CA GLY A 187 2.86 -4.12 -11.24
C GLY A 187 2.83 -2.72 -11.80
N TYR A 188 3.08 -1.73 -10.95
CA TYR A 188 2.93 -0.34 -11.34
C TYR A 188 4.21 0.17 -12.01
N ASP A 189 4.04 0.90 -13.12
CA ASP A 189 5.11 1.56 -13.87
C ASP A 189 6.09 2.32 -12.93
N PRO A 190 7.41 2.35 -13.20
CA PRO A 190 8.41 3.01 -12.34
C PRO A 190 8.13 4.49 -11.98
N ALA A 191 7.33 5.22 -12.77
CA ALA A 191 6.91 6.58 -12.44
C ALA A 191 5.72 6.66 -11.45
N SER A 192 5.04 5.54 -11.16
CA SER A 192 3.90 5.44 -10.25
C SER A 192 4.31 5.55 -8.78
N ILE A 193 3.50 6.25 -7.97
CA ILE A 193 3.63 6.23 -6.50
C ILE A 193 3.43 4.83 -5.89
N PHE A 194 2.78 3.92 -6.63
CA PHE A 194 2.51 2.54 -6.22
C PHE A 194 3.57 1.54 -6.72
N HIS A 195 4.57 1.99 -7.48
CA HIS A 195 5.73 1.17 -7.85
C HIS A 195 6.45 0.65 -6.59
N GLY A 196 6.77 -0.65 -6.57
CA GLY A 196 7.36 -1.31 -5.40
C GLY A 196 6.47 -1.31 -4.15
N ARG A 197 5.16 -1.01 -4.25
CA ARG A 197 4.21 -1.01 -3.10
C ARG A 197 3.30 -2.23 -3.04
N LEU A 198 3.33 -3.10 -4.05
CA LEU A 198 2.62 -4.38 -4.00
C LEU A 198 3.20 -5.27 -2.90
N ILE A 199 2.34 -5.80 -2.04
CA ILE A 199 2.75 -6.79 -1.04
C ILE A 199 3.06 -8.14 -1.73
N PRO A 200 4.05 -8.91 -1.26
CA PRO A 200 4.52 -10.10 -1.98
C PRO A 200 3.47 -11.23 -2.02
N TYR A 201 2.73 -11.42 -0.93
CA TYR A 201 1.66 -12.42 -0.84
C TYR A 201 0.31 -11.77 -1.13
N ARG A 202 -0.30 -12.17 -2.25
CA ARG A 202 -1.61 -11.70 -2.74
C ARG A 202 -2.56 -12.89 -2.90
N VAL A 203 -3.86 -12.63 -2.86
CA VAL A 203 -4.92 -13.65 -3.04
C VAL A 203 -5.97 -13.14 -4.02
N VAL A 204 -6.67 -14.04 -4.72
CA VAL A 204 -7.89 -13.66 -5.46
C VAL A 204 -8.95 -13.26 -4.43
N THR A 205 -9.63 -12.14 -4.64
CA THR A 205 -10.63 -11.58 -3.72
C THR A 205 -12.01 -11.54 -4.35
N GLU A 206 -12.99 -12.13 -3.68
CA GLU A 206 -14.39 -12.16 -4.10
C GLU A 206 -15.28 -11.33 -3.16
N TRP A 207 -16.39 -10.78 -3.67
CA TRP A 207 -17.23 -9.85 -2.89
C TRP A 207 -18.04 -10.59 -1.82
N GLY A 208 -17.92 -10.14 -0.56
CA GLY A 208 -18.57 -10.77 0.58
C GLY A 208 -17.96 -12.13 0.97
N ASP A 209 -16.76 -12.45 0.47
CA ASP A 209 -16.03 -13.66 0.82
C ASP A 209 -14.85 -13.39 1.79
N MET A 210 -14.45 -14.45 2.49
CA MET A 210 -13.32 -14.49 3.41
C MET A 210 -11.99 -14.08 2.79
N SER A 211 -11.82 -14.22 1.47
CA SER A 211 -10.66 -13.74 0.73
C SER A 211 -10.39 -12.23 0.91
N LEU A 212 -11.42 -11.40 1.11
CA LEU A 212 -11.25 -9.98 1.46
C LEU A 212 -10.54 -9.83 2.82
N VAL A 213 -11.01 -10.55 3.84
CA VAL A 213 -10.39 -10.57 5.18
C VAL A 213 -8.96 -11.14 5.13
N VAL A 214 -8.69 -12.12 4.25
CA VAL A 214 -7.32 -12.61 4.02
C VAL A 214 -6.43 -11.51 3.41
N ALA A 215 -6.91 -10.79 2.40
CA ALA A 215 -6.18 -9.68 1.77
C ALA A 215 -5.90 -8.53 2.76
N GLU A 216 -6.91 -8.12 3.55
CA GLU A 216 -6.79 -7.12 4.61
C GLU A 216 -5.76 -7.53 5.67
N ARG A 217 -5.73 -8.80 6.06
CA ARG A 217 -4.73 -9.32 7.02
C ARG A 217 -3.33 -9.42 6.44
N LEU A 218 -3.18 -9.68 5.14
CA LEU A 218 -1.87 -9.67 4.46
C LEU A 218 -1.33 -8.23 4.36
N LEU A 219 -2.20 -7.26 4.03
CA LEU A 219 -1.88 -5.82 4.10
C LEU A 219 -1.44 -5.40 5.50
N LEU A 220 -2.20 -5.75 6.54
CA LEU A 220 -1.85 -5.47 7.94
C LEU A 220 -0.49 -6.08 8.33
N LYS A 221 -0.24 -7.35 7.97
CA LYS A 221 1.04 -8.02 8.25
C LYS A 221 2.23 -7.33 7.56
N ALA A 222 2.07 -6.89 6.31
CA ALA A 222 3.12 -6.15 5.61
C ALA A 222 3.35 -4.76 6.23
N ALA A 223 2.27 -4.03 6.55
CA ALA A 223 2.35 -2.70 7.15
C ALA A 223 2.97 -2.70 8.56
N LEU A 224 2.77 -3.78 9.33
CA LEU A 224 3.33 -3.95 10.68
C LEU A 224 4.86 -4.19 10.69
N GLN A 225 5.48 -4.52 9.56
CA GLN A 225 6.94 -4.68 9.46
C GLN A 225 7.69 -3.36 9.64
N ASP A 226 7.07 -2.22 9.31
CA ASP A 226 7.61 -0.90 9.64
C ASP A 226 7.22 -0.53 11.09
N PRO A 227 8.18 -0.32 12.00
CA PRO A 227 7.89 0.05 13.39
C PRO A 227 7.34 1.48 13.52
N ALA A 228 7.56 2.37 12.54
CA ALA A 228 7.04 3.73 12.60
C ALA A 228 5.52 3.79 12.39
N ASN A 229 4.92 2.80 11.71
CA ASN A 229 3.49 2.77 11.47
C ASN A 229 2.70 2.58 12.78
N SER A 230 1.90 3.58 13.14
CA SER A 230 1.06 3.57 14.36
C SER A 230 -0.44 3.60 14.08
N ARG A 231 -0.84 3.90 12.83
CA ARG A 231 -2.23 3.95 12.36
C ARG A 231 -2.35 3.22 11.01
N PHE A 232 -3.34 2.34 10.88
CA PHE A 232 -3.46 1.37 9.79
C PHE A 232 -4.84 1.51 9.13
N LEU A 233 -4.89 2.11 7.94
CA LEU A 233 -6.13 2.51 7.28
C LEU A 233 -6.37 1.70 6.01
N LEU A 234 -7.56 1.10 5.88
CA LEU A 234 -7.98 0.41 4.67
C LEU A 234 -8.60 1.41 3.68
N VAL A 235 -8.04 1.44 2.46
CA VAL A 235 -8.42 2.29 1.35
C VAL A 235 -8.68 1.41 0.12
N SER A 236 -9.42 1.89 -0.88
CA SER A 236 -9.55 1.20 -2.17
C SER A 236 -9.31 2.15 -3.34
N ASP A 237 -9.07 1.57 -4.51
CA ASP A 237 -9.01 2.16 -5.86
C ASP A 237 -9.91 3.39 -6.11
N SER A 238 -11.09 3.41 -5.48
CA SER A 238 -12.24 4.31 -5.69
C SER A 238 -12.59 5.12 -4.43
N GLY A 239 -11.66 5.21 -3.47
CA GLY A 239 -11.73 6.06 -2.28
C GLY A 239 -10.87 7.33 -2.42
N MET A 240 -11.32 8.43 -1.82
CA MET A 240 -10.66 9.74 -1.86
C MET A 240 -10.66 10.41 -0.48
N PRO A 241 -9.60 11.17 -0.12
CA PRO A 241 -9.53 11.88 1.17
C PRO A 241 -10.48 13.09 1.19
N LEU A 242 -11.03 13.38 2.38
CA LEU A 242 -11.94 14.52 2.61
C LEU A 242 -11.24 15.76 3.20
N TYR A 243 -9.99 15.61 3.63
CA TYR A 243 -9.16 16.66 4.24
C TYR A 243 -7.79 16.67 3.55
N ASP A 244 -7.04 17.76 3.68
CA ASP A 244 -5.63 17.82 3.26
C ASP A 244 -4.76 16.86 4.12
N PRO A 245 -3.55 16.50 3.67
CA PRO A 245 -2.76 15.46 4.34
C PRO A 245 -2.24 15.86 5.73
N LEU A 246 -2.09 17.15 6.02
CA LEU A 246 -1.58 17.62 7.31
C LEU A 246 -2.67 17.46 8.38
N THR A 247 -3.89 17.89 8.06
CA THR A 247 -5.09 17.67 8.88
C THR A 247 -5.40 16.19 9.08
N PHE A 248 -5.33 15.39 8.01
CA PHE A 248 -5.59 13.95 8.05
C PHE A 248 -4.58 13.22 8.95
N TYR A 249 -3.30 13.63 8.94
CA TYR A 249 -2.26 13.07 9.81
C TYR A 249 -2.49 13.43 11.29
N GLN A 250 -2.62 14.71 11.63
CA GLN A 250 -2.74 15.14 13.04
C GLN A 250 -4.03 14.61 13.68
N GLN A 251 -5.13 14.53 12.94
CA GLN A 251 -6.36 13.91 13.42
C GLN A 251 -6.14 12.43 13.80
N LEU A 252 -5.42 11.65 12.99
CA LEU A 252 -5.14 10.25 13.29
C LEU A 252 -4.13 10.08 14.43
N MET A 253 -3.14 10.96 14.54
CA MET A 253 -2.13 10.90 15.62
C MET A 253 -2.69 11.35 16.97
N HIS A 254 -3.69 12.23 16.98
CA HIS A 254 -4.42 12.64 18.18
C HIS A 254 -5.36 11.55 18.73
N GLU A 255 -5.94 10.72 17.86
CA GLU A 255 -6.93 9.71 18.26
C GLU A 255 -6.32 8.54 19.04
N ASP A 256 -6.92 8.22 20.19
CA ASP A 256 -6.61 7.06 21.04
C ASP A 256 -7.27 5.76 20.54
N LYS A 257 -8.37 5.88 19.78
CA LYS A 257 -9.27 4.76 19.42
C LYS A 257 -9.22 4.39 17.95
N SER A 258 -9.72 3.19 17.66
CA SER A 258 -9.86 2.69 16.29
C SER A 258 -11.19 3.11 15.64
N ARG A 259 -11.09 3.50 14.37
CA ARG A 259 -12.18 3.85 13.46
C ARG A 259 -12.83 2.60 12.87
N VAL A 260 -13.48 1.84 13.76
CA VAL A 260 -14.29 0.63 13.50
C VAL A 260 -15.53 0.73 14.36
N LYS A 261 -16.70 0.27 13.90
CA LYS A 261 -17.91 0.23 14.72
C LYS A 261 -18.03 -1.10 15.47
N SER A 262 -17.40 -1.21 16.64
CA SER A 262 -17.45 -2.43 17.47
C SER A 262 -18.57 -2.45 18.51
N CYS A 263 -19.39 -1.40 18.64
CA CYS A 263 -20.60 -1.44 19.49
C CYS A 263 -21.76 -2.18 18.80
N ARG A 264 -22.64 -2.83 19.58
CA ARG A 264 -23.81 -3.56 19.05
C ARG A 264 -24.89 -2.60 18.55
N VAL A 265 -25.40 -2.85 17.35
CA VAL A 265 -26.37 -1.99 16.64
C VAL A 265 -27.70 -2.74 16.46
N GLY A 266 -28.28 -3.22 17.56
CA GLY A 266 -29.58 -3.91 17.58
C GLY A 266 -29.71 -5.01 16.52
N TYR A 267 -30.88 -5.07 15.87
CA TYR A 267 -31.18 -6.02 14.80
C TYR A 267 -30.19 -5.99 13.63
N LEU A 268 -29.66 -4.80 13.27
CA LEU A 268 -28.71 -4.61 12.17
C LEU A 268 -27.31 -5.19 12.45
N SER A 269 -27.00 -5.57 13.68
CA SER A 269 -25.87 -6.47 13.95
C SER A 269 -26.29 -7.93 13.79
N ASP A 270 -27.35 -8.31 14.49
CA ASP A 270 -27.74 -9.71 14.71
C ASP A 270 -28.17 -10.48 13.44
N TYR A 271 -28.75 -9.83 12.42
CA TYR A 271 -29.44 -10.51 11.31
C TYR A 271 -28.56 -11.41 10.40
N ARG A 272 -27.23 -11.23 10.42
CA ARG A 272 -26.25 -12.05 9.67
C ARG A 272 -25.49 -13.07 10.53
N TRP A 273 -25.87 -13.23 11.80
CA TRP A 273 -25.21 -14.17 12.70
C TRP A 273 -25.72 -15.60 12.50
N HIS A 274 -24.83 -16.53 12.17
CA HIS A 274 -25.17 -17.92 11.92
C HIS A 274 -25.12 -18.77 13.22
N PRO A 275 -26.21 -19.48 13.62
CA PRO A 275 -26.30 -20.14 14.94
C PRO A 275 -25.19 -21.12 15.28
N VAL A 276 -24.62 -21.84 14.29
CA VAL A 276 -23.52 -22.79 14.50
C VAL A 276 -22.25 -22.11 15.05
N MET A 277 -22.09 -20.79 14.89
CA MET A 277 -20.97 -20.04 15.47
C MET A 277 -21.04 -20.00 17.01
N ALA A 278 -22.22 -20.17 17.63
CA ALA A 278 -22.36 -20.39 19.07
C ALA A 278 -21.62 -21.65 19.55
N LEU A 279 -21.70 -22.73 18.77
CA LEU A 279 -21.04 -24.02 19.02
C LEU A 279 -19.50 -23.96 18.84
N LYS A 280 -18.98 -22.77 18.55
CA LYS A 280 -17.56 -22.42 18.47
C LYS A 280 -17.20 -21.20 19.32
N GLY A 281 -18.03 -20.87 20.32
CA GLY A 281 -17.77 -19.82 21.31
C GLY A 281 -18.16 -18.40 20.89
N VAL A 282 -18.57 -18.17 19.63
CA VAL A 282 -18.92 -16.85 19.11
C VAL A 282 -20.39 -16.56 19.39
N ARG A 283 -20.67 -16.09 20.60
CA ARG A 283 -22.03 -15.78 21.06
C ARG A 283 -22.64 -14.64 20.23
N ARG A 284 -23.94 -14.73 19.94
CA ARG A 284 -24.72 -13.66 19.26
C ARG A 284 -24.57 -12.29 19.93
N SER A 285 -24.39 -12.25 21.25
CA SER A 285 -24.14 -11.02 22.02
C SER A 285 -22.76 -10.36 21.78
N GLN A 286 -21.80 -11.08 21.18
CA GLN A 286 -20.47 -10.58 20.77
C GLN A 286 -20.39 -10.27 19.27
N TRP A 287 -21.41 -10.63 18.49
CA TRP A 287 -21.47 -10.33 17.06
C TRP A 287 -21.67 -8.83 16.82
N ARG A 288 -20.95 -8.26 15.84
CA ARG A 288 -20.95 -6.82 15.52
C ARG A 288 -20.96 -6.59 14.02
N LYS A 289 -21.35 -5.38 13.60
CA LYS A 289 -21.31 -4.93 12.19
C LYS A 289 -20.71 -3.53 12.08
N SER A 290 -19.76 -3.39 11.15
CA SER A 290 -19.10 -2.13 10.76
C SER A 290 -19.10 -2.00 9.23
N SER A 291 -18.57 -0.90 8.70
CA SER A 291 -18.01 -0.91 7.35
C SER A 291 -16.70 -1.70 7.33
N GLN A 292 -16.43 -2.34 6.19
CA GLN A 292 -15.10 -2.83 5.79
C GLN A 292 -14.01 -1.74 5.89
N TRP A 293 -14.32 -0.48 5.57
CA TRP A 293 -13.33 0.60 5.51
C TRP A 293 -12.96 1.09 6.91
N PHE A 294 -11.92 0.48 7.48
CA PHE A 294 -11.47 0.72 8.86
C PHE A 294 -10.24 1.65 8.97
N GLY A 295 -10.03 2.18 10.17
CA GLY A 295 -8.72 2.63 10.64
C GLY A 295 -8.41 2.01 12.00
N LEU A 296 -7.25 1.38 12.17
CA LEU A 296 -6.83 0.71 13.41
C LEU A 296 -5.63 1.40 14.06
N THR A 297 -5.58 1.36 15.40
CA THR A 297 -4.35 1.53 16.18
C THR A 297 -3.43 0.32 16.01
N ARG A 298 -2.13 0.46 16.29
CA ARG A 298 -1.17 -0.64 16.14
C ARG A 298 -1.55 -1.90 16.92
N GLN A 299 -1.96 -1.76 18.18
CA GLN A 299 -2.46 -2.85 19.03
C GLN A 299 -3.60 -3.66 18.36
N HIS A 300 -4.55 -2.98 17.73
CA HIS A 300 -5.64 -3.66 17.01
C HIS A 300 -5.22 -4.23 15.66
N ALA A 301 -4.28 -3.58 14.96
CA ALA A 301 -3.68 -4.13 13.74
C ALA A 301 -2.97 -5.47 14.04
N GLU A 302 -2.18 -5.53 15.12
CA GLU A 302 -1.46 -6.73 15.56
C GLU A 302 -2.44 -7.84 16.00
N LEU A 303 -3.50 -7.50 16.73
CA LEU A 303 -4.57 -8.43 17.09
C LEU A 303 -5.26 -9.04 15.86
N VAL A 304 -5.66 -8.22 14.89
CA VAL A 304 -6.32 -8.66 13.65
C VAL A 304 -5.37 -9.48 12.76
N ALA A 305 -4.10 -9.08 12.66
CA ALA A 305 -3.08 -9.78 11.89
C ALA A 305 -2.78 -11.18 12.47
N ASN A 306 -2.83 -11.35 13.79
CA ASN A 306 -2.38 -12.56 14.47
C ASN A 306 -3.50 -13.54 14.88
N ASP A 307 -4.77 -13.12 15.05
CA ASP A 307 -5.85 -14.02 15.50
C ASP A 307 -6.02 -15.26 14.61
N GLN A 308 -6.04 -16.44 15.21
CA GLN A 308 -6.33 -17.70 14.51
C GLN A 308 -7.71 -18.26 14.87
N GLN A 309 -8.21 -17.96 16.06
CA GLN A 309 -9.37 -18.63 16.64
C GLN A 309 -10.68 -18.14 16.03
N LEU A 310 -10.94 -16.83 16.06
CA LEU A 310 -12.15 -16.28 15.46
C LEU A 310 -12.09 -16.39 13.94
N TYR A 311 -10.90 -16.19 13.36
CA TYR A 311 -10.67 -16.39 11.94
C TYR A 311 -11.06 -17.79 11.45
N ALA A 312 -10.69 -18.86 12.16
CA ALA A 312 -11.08 -20.22 11.78
C ALA A 312 -12.61 -20.44 11.84
N VAL A 313 -13.32 -19.78 12.76
CA VAL A 313 -14.79 -19.83 12.83
C VAL A 313 -15.42 -19.05 11.68
N PHE A 314 -14.94 -17.83 11.40
CA PHE A 314 -15.40 -17.06 10.25
C PHE A 314 -15.14 -17.80 8.93
N ASN A 315 -13.91 -18.29 8.70
CA ASN A 315 -13.54 -19.00 7.48
C ASN A 315 -14.39 -20.27 7.18
N ARG A 316 -14.92 -20.90 8.24
CA ARG A 316 -15.75 -22.11 8.12
C ARG A 316 -17.24 -21.84 8.06
N TYR A 317 -17.74 -20.79 8.73
CA TYR A 317 -19.18 -20.59 8.96
C TYR A 317 -19.73 -19.22 8.50
N CYS A 318 -18.88 -18.21 8.30
CA CYS A 318 -19.25 -16.94 7.68
C CYS A 318 -18.75 -16.93 6.23
N ARG A 319 -19.62 -17.31 5.30
CA ARG A 319 -19.39 -17.25 3.85
C ARG A 319 -20.54 -16.49 3.21
N GLY A 320 -20.26 -15.82 2.09
CA GLY A 320 -21.23 -15.10 1.29
C GLY A 320 -22.36 -15.96 0.70
N TRP A 321 -23.11 -15.34 -0.22
CA TRP A 321 -24.34 -15.85 -0.79
C TRP A 321 -24.22 -17.28 -1.34
N ASP A 322 -25.16 -18.12 -0.94
CA ASP A 322 -25.23 -19.54 -1.26
C ASP A 322 -26.70 -19.95 -1.19
N GLN A 323 -27.23 -20.44 -2.31
CA GLN A 323 -28.64 -20.81 -2.46
C GLN A 323 -29.09 -21.92 -1.51
N ARG A 324 -28.17 -22.57 -0.77
CA ARG A 324 -28.44 -23.65 0.18
C ARG A 324 -28.31 -23.22 1.65
N ARG A 325 -28.18 -21.92 1.96
CA ARG A 325 -28.02 -21.41 3.34
C ARG A 325 -28.91 -20.21 3.65
N ASP A 326 -29.60 -20.29 4.78
CA ASP A 326 -30.63 -19.32 5.21
C ASP A 326 -30.10 -17.94 5.66
N VAL A 327 -28.78 -17.77 5.75
CA VAL A 327 -28.14 -16.56 6.30
C VAL A 327 -26.95 -16.14 5.44
N GLU A 328 -27.04 -14.98 4.78
CA GLU A 328 -25.88 -14.36 4.15
C GLU A 328 -24.90 -13.83 5.21
N CYS A 329 -23.60 -14.11 5.07
CA CYS A 329 -22.58 -13.57 5.97
C CYS A 329 -21.47 -12.87 5.19
N TYR A 330 -21.11 -11.66 5.62
CA TYR A 330 -20.15 -10.77 4.94
C TYR A 330 -18.97 -10.54 5.91
N PRO A 331 -17.88 -11.33 5.80
CA PRO A 331 -16.84 -11.35 6.82
C PRO A 331 -16.06 -10.04 6.88
N ASP A 332 -15.98 -9.30 5.78
CA ASP A 332 -15.42 -7.95 5.66
C ASP A 332 -16.17 -6.90 6.52
N GLU A 333 -17.51 -6.98 6.61
CA GLU A 333 -18.32 -6.10 7.48
C GLU A 333 -18.36 -6.54 8.95
N HIS A 334 -18.01 -7.80 9.25
CA HIS A 334 -18.33 -8.45 10.53
C HIS A 334 -17.12 -8.99 11.33
N TYR A 335 -16.02 -9.40 10.71
CA TYR A 335 -14.89 -10.07 11.37
C TYR A 335 -14.16 -9.19 12.38
N ILE A 336 -13.58 -8.08 11.93
CA ILE A 336 -12.81 -7.15 12.78
C ILE A 336 -13.63 -6.61 13.97
N PRO A 337 -14.86 -6.07 13.79
CA PRO A 337 -15.62 -5.56 14.93
C PRO A 337 -16.07 -6.68 15.88
N THR A 338 -16.32 -7.89 15.38
CA THR A 338 -16.62 -9.06 16.23
C THR A 338 -15.36 -9.53 16.98
N LEU A 339 -14.17 -9.46 16.39
CA LEU A 339 -12.91 -9.78 17.08
C LEU A 339 -12.70 -8.84 18.27
N LEU A 340 -12.85 -7.54 18.06
CA LEU A 340 -12.73 -6.55 19.12
C LEU A 340 -13.75 -6.79 20.24
N SER A 341 -15.00 -7.13 19.91
CA SER A 341 -16.02 -7.51 20.92
C SER A 341 -15.76 -8.84 21.64
N VAL A 342 -15.22 -9.84 20.93
CA VAL A 342 -14.81 -11.12 21.56
C VAL A 342 -13.68 -10.91 22.57
N ARG A 343 -12.84 -9.88 22.37
CA ARG A 343 -11.76 -9.47 23.30
C ARG A 343 -12.19 -8.42 24.34
N GLY A 344 -13.42 -7.89 24.28
CA GLY A 344 -13.93 -6.86 25.21
C GLY A 344 -13.43 -5.43 24.93
N LEU A 345 -12.95 -5.17 23.72
CA LEU A 345 -12.30 -3.92 23.30
C LEU A 345 -13.28 -2.93 22.63
N GLU A 346 -14.60 -3.10 22.76
CA GLU A 346 -15.57 -2.18 22.13
C GLU A 346 -15.36 -0.71 22.52
N ASN A 347 -14.95 -0.45 23.77
CA ASN A 347 -14.74 0.89 24.31
C ASN A 347 -13.52 1.61 23.69
N GLU A 348 -12.63 0.88 23.01
CA GLU A 348 -11.46 1.39 22.29
C GLU A 348 -11.78 1.73 20.82
N THR A 349 -13.07 1.93 20.50
CA THR A 349 -13.56 2.17 19.13
C THR A 349 -14.60 3.31 19.02
N TYR A 350 -14.76 3.85 17.81
CA TYR A 350 -15.71 4.94 17.50
C TYR A 350 -17.08 4.41 17.03
N CYS A 351 -18.10 4.61 17.87
CA CYS A 351 -19.39 3.93 17.74
C CYS A 351 -20.57 4.78 17.25
N LYS A 352 -20.42 6.10 17.05
CA LYS A 352 -21.46 6.93 16.41
C LYS A 352 -21.31 6.88 14.88
N GLY A 353 -20.06 6.91 14.39
CA GLY A 353 -19.68 6.70 12.99
C GLY A 353 -19.87 5.26 12.50
N TYR A 354 -19.37 4.96 11.31
CA TYR A 354 -19.49 3.64 10.68
C TYR A 354 -18.17 3.22 9.99
N GLY A 355 -17.05 3.43 10.68
CA GLY A 355 -15.69 3.25 10.15
C GLY A 355 -15.05 4.55 9.66
N LEU A 356 -14.04 4.43 8.80
CA LEU A 356 -13.23 5.53 8.27
C LEU A 356 -13.96 6.37 7.19
N ALA A 357 -14.99 5.81 6.56
CA ALA A 357 -15.42 6.20 5.21
C ALA A 357 -16.86 6.72 5.08
N ALA A 358 -17.01 7.92 4.51
CA ALA A 358 -18.29 8.42 4.03
C ALA A 358 -18.77 7.63 2.79
N THR A 359 -20.03 7.21 2.83
CA THR A 359 -20.69 6.40 1.79
C THR A 359 -22.12 6.89 1.57
N ASN A 360 -22.58 6.91 0.32
CA ASN A 360 -23.94 7.30 -0.03
C ASN A 360 -24.83 6.05 -0.20
N TRP A 361 -25.79 5.86 0.69
CA TRP A 361 -26.74 4.74 0.67
C TRP A 361 -28.13 5.12 0.16
N SER A 362 -28.31 6.31 -0.42
CA SER A 362 -29.64 6.83 -0.84
C SER A 362 -30.32 6.02 -1.95
N SER A 363 -29.63 5.07 -2.58
CA SER A 363 -30.19 4.15 -3.58
C SER A 363 -30.65 2.81 -3.00
N GLY A 364 -30.42 2.55 -1.71
CA GLY A 364 -30.69 1.25 -1.09
C GLY A 364 -29.80 0.11 -1.64
N GLY A 365 -30.20 -1.13 -1.36
CA GLY A 365 -29.52 -2.33 -1.81
C GLY A 365 -28.23 -2.66 -1.04
N ALA A 366 -27.49 -3.68 -1.52
CA ALA A 366 -26.35 -4.26 -0.84
C ALA A 366 -25.03 -3.44 -0.96
N HIS A 367 -25.02 -2.33 -1.71
CA HIS A 367 -23.82 -1.51 -1.91
C HIS A 367 -24.13 0.00 -2.03
N PRO A 368 -23.23 0.89 -1.59
CA PRO A 368 -23.46 2.33 -1.72
C PRO A 368 -23.35 2.81 -3.17
N ARG A 369 -24.12 3.86 -3.49
CA ARG A 369 -24.23 4.53 -4.79
C ARG A 369 -22.87 5.05 -5.30
N ALA A 370 -22.65 4.89 -6.60
CA ALA A 370 -21.52 5.50 -7.31
C ALA A 370 -21.79 6.96 -7.70
N TRP A 371 -20.78 7.82 -7.54
CA TRP A 371 -20.82 9.22 -7.97
C TRP A 371 -20.61 9.34 -9.48
N ARG A 372 -21.36 10.25 -10.12
CA ARG A 372 -21.21 10.65 -11.52
C ARG A 372 -20.28 11.85 -11.62
N SER A 373 -19.50 11.98 -12.70
CA SER A 373 -18.51 13.07 -12.86
C SER A 373 -19.11 14.47 -12.76
N ARG A 374 -20.41 14.65 -13.07
CA ARG A 374 -21.13 15.92 -12.90
C ARG A 374 -21.43 16.31 -11.44
N GLU A 375 -21.47 15.34 -10.53
CA GLU A 375 -21.75 15.53 -9.10
C GLU A 375 -20.47 15.97 -8.33
N ILE A 376 -19.29 15.77 -8.94
CA ILE A 376 -17.99 16.11 -8.34
C ILE A 376 -17.77 17.63 -8.29
N LYS A 377 -18.10 18.23 -7.13
CA LYS A 377 -18.10 19.68 -6.86
C LYS A 377 -17.61 19.95 -5.42
N PRO A 378 -17.20 21.17 -5.06
CA PRO A 378 -16.78 21.49 -3.69
C PRO A 378 -17.84 21.16 -2.63
N TRP A 379 -19.11 21.46 -2.92
CA TRP A 379 -20.23 21.16 -2.02
C TRP A 379 -20.40 19.66 -1.75
N LEU A 380 -20.00 18.78 -2.68
CA LEU A 380 -20.08 17.33 -2.46
C LEU A 380 -19.07 16.90 -1.39
N MET A 381 -17.86 17.44 -1.40
CA MET A 381 -16.85 17.13 -0.39
C MET A 381 -17.26 17.68 0.98
N GLU A 382 -17.85 18.88 1.03
CA GLU A 382 -18.38 19.44 2.29
C GLU A 382 -19.59 18.65 2.82
N SER A 383 -20.49 18.21 1.93
CA SER A 383 -21.58 17.29 2.26
C SER A 383 -21.05 15.95 2.76
N LEU A 384 -19.97 15.40 2.19
CA LEU A 384 -19.38 14.13 2.64
C LEU A 384 -18.70 14.22 4.02
N ARG A 385 -18.29 15.42 4.46
CA ARG A 385 -17.84 15.70 5.83
C ARG A 385 -19.04 15.82 6.79
N THR A 386 -19.93 16.76 6.50
CA THR A 386 -21.03 17.20 7.39
C THR A 386 -22.20 16.22 7.44
N THR A 387 -22.62 15.73 6.28
CA THR A 387 -23.67 14.71 6.14
C THR A 387 -23.03 13.37 5.85
N GLY A 388 -22.76 12.62 6.92
CA GLY A 388 -22.88 11.17 6.80
C GLY A 388 -24.32 10.88 6.32
N LEU A 389 -24.49 10.45 5.07
CA LEU A 389 -25.83 10.22 4.47
C LEU A 389 -26.58 9.01 5.08
N SER A 390 -26.10 8.51 6.21
CA SER A 390 -26.70 7.52 7.11
C SER A 390 -26.84 8.00 8.58
N SER A 391 -26.42 9.23 8.93
CA SER A 391 -26.48 9.78 10.29
C SER A 391 -26.46 11.31 10.31
N ARG A 392 -27.56 11.93 10.79
CA ARG A 392 -27.67 13.40 10.98
C ARG A 392 -27.04 13.92 12.28
N LEU A 393 -26.25 13.10 12.99
CA LEU A 393 -25.82 13.33 14.38
C LEU A 393 -24.32 13.63 14.55
N LEU A 394 -23.57 13.82 13.46
CA LEU A 394 -22.12 14.04 13.50
C LEU A 394 -21.77 15.49 13.15
N GLN A 395 -21.34 16.27 14.15
CA GLN A 395 -20.95 17.68 14.00
C GLN A 395 -19.53 17.83 13.42
N CYS A 396 -19.34 17.37 12.18
CA CYS A 396 -18.05 17.43 11.48
C CYS A 396 -17.85 18.77 10.70
N SER A 397 -18.65 19.78 10.99
CA SER A 397 -18.79 21.04 10.24
C SER A 397 -17.66 22.05 10.43
N ASN A 398 -16.87 21.93 11.49
CA ASN A 398 -15.85 22.94 11.83
C ASN A 398 -14.53 22.72 11.06
N ALA A 399 -14.61 22.12 9.88
CA ALA A 399 -13.47 21.66 9.08
C ALA A 399 -12.42 22.76 8.85
N SER A 400 -12.83 24.02 8.61
CA SER A 400 -11.92 25.14 8.40
C SER A 400 -11.05 25.48 9.62
N THR A 401 -11.59 25.37 10.84
CA THR A 401 -10.80 25.60 12.07
C THR A 401 -9.89 24.42 12.36
N VAL A 402 -10.40 23.20 12.18
CA VAL A 402 -9.60 21.96 12.33
C VAL A 402 -8.38 21.98 11.39
N ILE A 403 -8.58 22.39 10.14
CA ILE A 403 -7.52 22.43 9.11
C ILE A 403 -6.42 23.43 9.50
N ARG A 404 -6.78 24.66 9.86
CA ARG A 404 -5.81 25.68 10.27
C ARG A 404 -5.02 25.22 11.49
N ASP A 405 -5.69 24.70 12.51
CA ASP A 405 -5.05 24.29 13.76
C ASP A 405 -4.10 23.10 13.53
N ALA A 406 -4.49 22.11 12.71
CA ALA A 406 -3.60 21.01 12.34
C ALA A 406 -2.39 21.49 11.54
N GLN A 407 -2.58 22.47 10.65
CA GLN A 407 -1.50 23.09 9.87
C GLN A 407 -0.49 23.85 10.75
N GLN A 408 -0.96 24.49 11.83
CA GLN A 408 -0.09 25.13 12.84
C GLN A 408 0.73 24.12 13.68
N MET A 409 0.59 22.81 13.46
CA MET A 409 1.46 21.78 14.03
C MET A 409 2.60 21.36 13.08
N PHE A 410 2.81 22.03 11.94
CA PHE A 410 3.87 21.69 10.99
C PHE A 410 4.77 22.87 10.63
N LEU A 411 6.07 22.58 10.55
CA LEU A 411 7.12 23.48 10.08
C LEU A 411 7.57 23.08 8.66
N PRO A 412 7.87 24.02 7.75
CA PRO A 412 8.50 23.66 6.48
C PRO A 412 9.94 23.18 6.75
N LEU A 413 10.19 21.89 6.52
CA LEU A 413 11.49 21.24 6.70
C LEU A 413 12.45 21.53 5.54
N ARG A 414 11.90 21.66 4.32
CA ARG A 414 12.68 21.82 3.09
C ARG A 414 13.71 22.96 3.16
N PRO A 415 13.39 24.19 3.61
CA PRO A 415 14.38 25.27 3.71
C PRO A 415 15.55 24.96 4.66
N ALA A 416 15.34 24.13 5.69
CA ALA A 416 16.43 23.69 6.56
C ALA A 416 17.30 22.63 5.87
N LEU A 417 16.69 21.66 5.17
CA LEU A 417 17.42 20.63 4.40
C LEU A 417 18.21 21.19 3.20
N GLU A 418 17.76 22.30 2.64
CA GLU A 418 18.37 23.00 1.49
C GLU A 418 19.32 24.14 1.90
N ALA A 419 19.49 24.38 3.22
CA ALA A 419 20.39 25.39 3.77
C ALA A 419 21.86 25.12 3.38
N ALA A 420 22.62 26.17 3.11
CA ALA A 420 24.02 26.05 2.68
C ALA A 420 24.95 25.63 3.82
N GLU A 421 24.60 25.98 5.05
CA GLU A 421 25.34 25.62 6.26
C GLU A 421 24.41 24.99 7.32
N GLN A 422 24.94 24.03 8.08
CA GLN A 422 24.23 23.43 9.22
C GLN A 422 23.75 24.49 10.24
N GLN A 423 24.52 25.57 10.41
CA GLN A 423 24.18 26.67 11.32
C GLN A 423 22.97 27.50 10.85
N GLU A 424 22.75 27.61 9.53
CA GLU A 424 21.54 28.19 8.94
C GLU A 424 20.33 27.27 9.17
N ALA A 425 20.48 25.96 8.93
CA ALA A 425 19.44 24.97 9.23
C ALA A 425 19.01 25.00 10.71
N CYS A 426 19.97 25.10 11.64
CA CYS A 426 19.70 25.26 13.07
C CYS A 426 18.91 26.55 13.37
N GLN A 427 19.26 27.67 12.74
CA GLN A 427 18.55 28.95 12.92
C GLN A 427 17.11 28.87 12.40
N LEU A 428 16.88 28.30 11.21
CA LEU A 428 15.55 28.12 10.63
C LEU A 428 14.65 27.25 11.52
N LEU A 429 15.16 26.10 11.97
CA LEU A 429 14.43 25.17 12.84
C LEU A 429 14.16 25.74 14.24
N ARG A 430 15.00 26.65 14.75
CA ARG A 430 14.78 27.38 16.01
C ARG A 430 13.87 28.61 15.85
N GLY A 431 13.89 29.28 14.70
CA GLY A 431 13.11 30.48 14.45
C GLY A 431 11.62 30.18 14.32
N GLY A 432 11.27 29.23 13.44
CA GLY A 432 9.87 28.89 13.16
C GLY A 432 9.15 28.12 14.27
N SER A 433 9.86 27.64 15.31
CA SER A 433 9.22 26.96 16.45
C SER A 433 8.25 27.86 17.23
N LYS A 434 8.42 29.19 17.13
CA LYS A 434 7.57 30.20 17.78
C LYS A 434 6.16 30.32 17.18
N GLU A 435 5.94 29.82 15.97
CA GLU A 435 4.65 29.88 15.26
C GLU A 435 3.86 28.57 15.37
N LEU A 436 4.47 27.52 15.93
CA LEU A 436 3.87 26.20 16.10
C LEU A 436 3.05 26.09 17.39
N ILE A 437 1.96 25.34 17.33
CA ILE A 437 1.26 24.85 18.52
C ILE A 437 1.76 23.45 18.90
N ASP A 438 1.97 23.23 20.19
CA ASP A 438 2.41 21.95 20.75
C ASP A 438 1.29 20.89 20.81
N LYS A 439 0.03 21.36 20.77
CA LYS A 439 -1.18 20.58 20.97
C LYS A 439 -2.22 20.86 19.89
N PHE A 440 -2.84 19.80 19.36
CA PHE A 440 -4.02 19.94 18.50
C PHE A 440 -5.22 20.40 19.34
N GLU A 441 -5.55 21.69 19.29
CA GLU A 441 -6.58 22.28 20.18
C GLU A 441 -8.01 21.86 19.84
N ARG A 442 -8.37 21.86 18.55
CA ARG A 442 -9.73 21.61 18.05
C ARG A 442 -9.76 20.41 17.09
N PRO A 443 -9.49 19.19 17.58
CA PRO A 443 -9.67 17.96 16.80
C PRO A 443 -11.15 17.73 16.46
N MET A 444 -11.40 16.98 15.40
CA MET A 444 -12.74 16.47 15.11
C MET A 444 -13.07 15.28 16.02
N PRO A 445 -14.37 15.00 16.28
CA PRO A 445 -14.78 13.70 16.79
C PRO A 445 -14.26 12.58 15.88
N GLY A 446 -13.63 11.54 16.45
CA GLY A 446 -13.10 10.41 15.66
C GLY A 446 -14.16 9.57 14.92
N ASP A 447 -15.44 9.82 15.19
CA ASP A 447 -16.58 9.35 14.40
C ASP A 447 -16.72 10.03 13.02
N CYS A 448 -16.07 11.18 12.78
CA CYS A 448 -16.12 11.94 11.53
C CYS A 448 -15.32 11.26 10.42
N PRO A 449 -15.86 11.09 9.19
CA PRO A 449 -15.20 10.36 8.12
C PRO A 449 -13.97 11.11 7.57
N LEU A 450 -12.87 10.41 7.31
CA LEU A 450 -11.64 11.00 6.74
C LEU A 450 -11.49 10.75 5.24
N ILE A 451 -12.12 9.68 4.73
CA ILE A 451 -12.23 9.39 3.30
C ILE A 451 -13.70 9.32 2.88
N ALA A 452 -13.97 9.48 1.58
CA ALA A 452 -15.22 9.12 0.94
C ALA A 452 -14.99 8.04 -0.11
N ARG A 453 -16.03 7.25 -0.43
CA ARG A 453 -15.95 6.07 -1.29
C ARG A 453 -16.85 6.18 -2.53
N LYS A 454 -16.71 5.19 -3.42
CA LYS A 454 -17.51 5.00 -4.64
C LYS A 454 -17.35 6.14 -5.67
N PHE A 455 -16.10 6.52 -5.94
CA PHE A 455 -15.68 7.34 -7.10
C PHE A 455 -15.10 6.44 -8.21
N PRO A 456 -15.84 6.03 -9.25
CA PRO A 456 -15.34 5.07 -10.26
C PRO A 456 -14.29 5.67 -11.20
N LYS A 457 -13.62 4.82 -12.00
CA LYS A 457 -12.56 5.21 -12.98
C LYS A 457 -12.92 6.40 -13.88
N PHE A 458 -14.19 6.55 -14.28
CA PHE A 458 -14.65 7.68 -15.12
C PHE A 458 -14.75 9.04 -14.39
N THR A 459 -14.61 9.08 -13.06
CA THR A 459 -14.64 10.33 -12.26
C THR A 459 -13.26 10.97 -12.06
N THR A 460 -12.18 10.25 -12.35
CA THR A 460 -10.77 10.62 -12.12
C THR A 460 -10.41 12.05 -12.54
N VAL A 461 -10.74 12.44 -13.77
CA VAL A 461 -10.48 13.80 -14.29
C VAL A 461 -11.20 14.88 -13.48
N ALA A 462 -12.47 14.65 -13.14
CA ALA A 462 -13.30 15.59 -12.37
C ALA A 462 -12.82 15.70 -10.91
N VAL A 463 -12.41 14.58 -10.30
CA VAL A 463 -11.88 14.49 -8.94
C VAL A 463 -10.51 15.18 -8.85
N HIS A 464 -9.56 14.85 -9.73
CA HIS A 464 -8.25 15.51 -9.74
C HIS A 464 -8.37 17.03 -9.98
N SER A 465 -9.27 17.43 -10.88
CA SER A 465 -9.58 18.84 -11.14
C SER A 465 -10.25 19.54 -9.96
N LEU A 466 -10.97 18.81 -9.10
CA LEU A 466 -11.52 19.36 -7.86
C LEU A 466 -10.40 19.58 -6.83
N LEU A 467 -9.64 18.54 -6.49
CA LEU A 467 -8.56 18.59 -5.50
C LEU A 467 -7.54 19.71 -5.82
N LYS A 468 -7.15 19.85 -7.10
CA LYS A 468 -6.24 20.90 -7.56
C LYS A 468 -6.76 22.33 -7.37
N ARG A 469 -8.09 22.54 -7.38
CA ARG A 469 -8.70 23.87 -7.15
C ARG A 469 -8.94 24.16 -5.67
N THR A 470 -9.22 23.14 -4.85
CA THR A 470 -9.63 23.32 -3.45
C THR A 470 -8.50 23.13 -2.43
N CYS A 471 -7.24 23.21 -2.88
CA CYS A 471 -6.03 23.00 -2.06
C CYS A 471 -6.05 21.72 -1.19
N LEU A 472 -6.74 20.64 -1.63
CA LEU A 472 -6.76 19.34 -0.93
C LEU A 472 -5.47 18.56 -1.23
N GLY A 473 -4.37 19.19 -0.85
CA GLY A 473 -2.97 18.91 -1.19
C GLY A 473 -2.03 19.94 -0.54
N GLY A 474 -2.34 20.38 0.68
CA GLY A 474 -1.36 20.91 1.66
C GLY A 474 -0.69 22.28 1.41
N SER A 475 -1.09 23.08 0.41
CA SER A 475 -0.42 24.37 0.17
C SER A 475 -0.74 25.42 1.25
N LEU A 476 0.21 25.63 2.16
CA LEU A 476 0.19 26.70 3.16
C LEU A 476 0.70 28.06 2.63
N THR A 477 1.46 28.05 1.53
CA THR A 477 1.79 29.27 0.78
C THR A 477 0.67 29.58 -0.21
N GLY A 478 0.33 30.87 -0.33
CA GLY A 478 -0.94 31.32 -0.89
C GLY A 478 -1.20 30.98 -2.37
N ASN A 479 -2.49 30.91 -2.72
CA ASN A 479 -3.10 30.60 -4.02
C ASN A 479 -3.12 29.13 -4.50
N CYS A 480 -4.29 28.50 -4.37
CA CYS A 480 -4.91 27.77 -5.49
C CYS A 480 -5.79 28.71 -6.34
N THR A 481 -5.36 29.98 -6.47
CA THR A 481 -6.11 31.17 -6.91
C THR A 481 -7.39 31.47 -6.13
N GLY A 482 -7.29 32.34 -5.11
CA GLY A 482 -8.46 33.10 -4.63
C GLY A 482 -8.75 33.15 -3.12
N ILE A 483 -7.99 33.93 -2.35
CA ILE A 483 -8.55 34.71 -1.23
C ILE A 483 -8.05 36.15 -1.36
N LYS A 484 -8.97 37.10 -1.63
CA LYS A 484 -8.75 38.55 -1.48
C LYS A 484 -9.57 39.06 -0.30
N ALA A 485 -9.07 38.89 0.93
CA ALA A 485 -9.50 39.63 2.12
C ALA A 485 -8.55 39.35 3.30
N ALA A 486 -8.37 40.35 4.17
CA ALA A 486 -7.96 40.21 5.57
C ALA A 486 -6.64 39.46 5.91
N ALA A 487 -5.50 40.04 5.52
CA ALA A 487 -4.33 40.17 6.41
C ALA A 487 -3.44 41.33 5.93
N VAL A 488 -3.17 42.31 6.79
CA VAL A 488 -2.27 43.45 6.46
C VAL A 488 -0.89 43.19 7.04
N LEU A 489 0.07 42.93 6.16
CA LEU A 489 1.49 43.23 6.40
C LEU A 489 2.01 43.99 5.18
N GLN A 490 1.86 45.33 5.22
CA GLN A 490 2.68 46.19 4.36
C GLN A 490 4.09 46.26 4.96
N PRO A 491 5.16 45.93 4.22
CA PRO A 491 6.49 46.40 4.56
C PRO A 491 6.49 47.93 4.52
N ARG A 492 6.97 48.58 5.58
CA ARG A 492 7.29 50.01 5.54
C ARG A 492 8.34 50.26 4.45
N SER A 493 8.23 51.38 3.76
CA SER A 493 9.15 51.78 2.69
C SER A 493 10.60 51.89 3.19
N ALA A 494 11.50 51.24 2.46
CA ALA A 494 12.96 51.31 2.59
C ALA A 494 13.57 51.59 1.19
N PRO A 495 14.80 52.14 1.09
CA PRO A 495 15.12 53.13 0.07
C PRO A 495 15.49 52.60 -1.33
N ALA A 496 15.58 53.54 -2.27
CA ALA A 496 15.66 53.35 -3.73
C ALA A 496 16.89 52.59 -4.30
N GLN A 497 17.73 51.98 -3.47
CA GLN A 497 18.88 51.18 -3.93
C GLN A 497 18.49 49.78 -4.42
N ALA A 498 17.37 49.21 -3.94
CA ALA A 498 16.92 47.86 -4.32
C ALA A 498 16.53 47.73 -5.80
N GLN A 499 16.02 48.81 -6.42
CA GLN A 499 15.52 48.78 -7.81
C GLN A 499 16.65 48.66 -8.85
N ALA A 500 17.86 49.14 -8.55
CA ALA A 500 19.02 49.00 -9.43
C ALA A 500 19.50 47.53 -9.54
N ALA A 501 19.47 46.79 -8.43
CA ALA A 501 19.92 45.39 -8.39
C ALA A 501 19.03 44.46 -9.25
N GLN A 502 17.70 44.67 -9.22
CA GLN A 502 16.75 43.88 -10.01
C GLN A 502 16.91 44.11 -11.53
N ALA A 503 17.25 45.34 -11.95
CA ALA A 503 17.54 45.64 -13.36
C ALA A 503 18.79 44.89 -13.86
N ALA A 504 19.86 44.85 -13.05
CA ALA A 504 21.09 44.12 -13.40
C ALA A 504 20.86 42.60 -13.52
N GLN A 505 20.12 42.01 -12.57
CA GLN A 505 19.78 40.58 -12.60
C GLN A 505 18.93 40.21 -13.83
N GLY A 506 17.98 41.07 -14.23
CA GLY A 506 17.18 40.88 -15.44
C GLY A 506 18.01 40.83 -16.73
N ALA A 507 18.99 41.72 -16.87
CA ALA A 507 19.90 41.74 -18.02
C ALA A 507 20.77 40.47 -18.10
N GLN A 508 21.28 40.00 -16.96
CA GLN A 508 22.16 38.83 -16.88
C GLN A 508 21.37 37.52 -17.15
N ALA A 509 20.10 37.45 -16.73
CA ALA A 509 19.20 36.35 -17.08
C ALA A 509 18.90 36.31 -18.59
N ALA A 510 18.66 37.46 -19.23
CA ALA A 510 18.39 37.56 -20.66
C ALA A 510 19.58 37.09 -21.52
N GLN A 511 20.81 37.51 -21.18
CA GLN A 511 22.03 37.03 -21.84
C GLN A 511 22.22 35.51 -21.67
N THR A 512 21.95 34.98 -20.47
CA THR A 512 22.02 33.53 -20.20
C THR A 512 21.03 32.75 -21.05
N ALA A 513 19.80 33.23 -21.22
CA ALA A 513 18.79 32.60 -22.07
C ALA A 513 19.20 32.59 -23.55
N GLN A 514 19.78 33.68 -24.07
CA GLN A 514 20.31 33.74 -25.44
C GLN A 514 21.46 32.74 -25.65
N ALA A 515 22.40 32.63 -24.69
CA ALA A 515 23.49 31.67 -24.76
C ALA A 515 23.01 30.20 -24.73
N GLN A 516 21.96 29.90 -23.97
CA GLN A 516 21.33 28.57 -23.96
C GLN A 516 20.62 28.27 -25.29
N ALA A 517 19.90 29.22 -25.86
CA ALA A 517 19.24 29.07 -27.17
C ALA A 517 20.25 28.82 -28.30
N ALA A 518 21.38 29.53 -28.31
CA ALA A 518 22.46 29.31 -29.29
C ALA A 518 23.01 27.87 -29.22
N ARG A 519 23.32 27.38 -28.01
CA ARG A 519 23.81 26.01 -27.77
C ARG A 519 22.78 24.94 -28.15
N ALA A 520 21.48 25.22 -28.01
CA ALA A 520 20.41 24.33 -28.47
C ALA A 520 20.35 24.25 -30.02
N ALA A 521 20.45 25.38 -30.71
CA ALA A 521 20.48 25.45 -32.17
C ALA A 521 21.75 24.82 -32.81
N GLU A 522 22.85 24.81 -32.07
CA GLU A 522 24.09 24.10 -32.44
C GLU A 522 23.94 22.58 -32.30
N ARG A 523 23.42 22.10 -31.16
CA ARG A 523 23.10 20.68 -30.94
C ARG A 523 22.10 20.13 -31.96
N ALA A 524 21.10 20.93 -32.35
CA ALA A 524 20.14 20.55 -33.39
C ALA A 524 20.81 20.32 -34.77
N ARG A 525 21.76 21.18 -35.16
CA ARG A 525 22.54 21.04 -36.40
C ARG A 525 23.47 19.83 -36.36
N ALA A 526 24.14 19.57 -35.23
CA ALA A 526 24.95 18.38 -35.04
C ALA A 526 24.10 17.08 -35.16
N ALA A 527 22.89 17.07 -34.59
CA ALA A 527 21.97 15.94 -34.70
C ALA A 527 21.45 15.71 -36.13
N GLN A 528 21.26 16.77 -36.92
CA GLN A 528 20.94 16.65 -38.36
C GLN A 528 22.11 16.08 -39.17
N ALA A 529 23.35 16.56 -38.92
CA ALA A 529 24.55 16.04 -39.57
C ALA A 529 24.75 14.53 -39.30
N ALA A 530 24.63 14.10 -38.03
CA ALA A 530 24.71 12.69 -37.66
C ALA A 530 23.66 11.82 -38.37
N ARG A 531 22.41 12.30 -38.48
CA ARG A 531 21.34 11.60 -39.23
C ARG A 531 21.66 11.48 -40.73
N ALA A 532 22.21 12.53 -41.34
CA ALA A 532 22.63 12.49 -42.74
C ALA A 532 23.76 11.48 -42.98
N GLN A 533 24.73 11.39 -42.05
CA GLN A 533 25.85 10.46 -42.10
C GLN A 533 25.40 9.00 -41.95
N VAL A 534 24.49 8.71 -41.00
CA VAL A 534 23.84 7.38 -40.90
C VAL A 534 23.08 7.03 -42.18
N ALA A 535 22.39 7.99 -42.80
CA ALA A 535 21.71 7.79 -44.08
C ALA A 535 22.66 7.62 -45.29
N GLN A 536 23.94 8.00 -45.20
CA GLN A 536 24.95 7.63 -46.20
C GLN A 536 25.44 6.19 -45.99
N VAL A 537 25.77 5.81 -44.75
CA VAL A 537 26.20 4.44 -44.41
C VAL A 537 25.13 3.41 -44.78
N ALA A 538 23.85 3.71 -44.54
CA ALA A 538 22.74 2.84 -44.92
C ALA A 538 22.63 2.62 -46.46
N ARG A 539 22.93 3.64 -47.27
CA ARG A 539 22.94 3.52 -48.75
C ARG A 539 24.13 2.69 -49.24
N ALA A 540 25.33 2.95 -48.73
CA ALA A 540 26.51 2.14 -49.05
C ALA A 540 26.31 0.65 -48.67
N ALA A 541 25.62 0.36 -47.57
CA ALA A 541 25.26 -1.01 -47.20
C ALA A 541 24.26 -1.67 -48.17
N GLN A 542 23.28 -0.92 -48.69
CA GLN A 542 22.35 -1.42 -49.72
C GLN A 542 23.06 -1.68 -51.05
N GLU A 543 23.94 -0.77 -51.49
CA GLU A 543 24.78 -0.92 -52.69
C GLU A 543 25.68 -2.17 -52.56
N GLY A 544 26.31 -2.38 -51.40
CA GLY A 544 27.11 -3.57 -51.10
C GLY A 544 26.31 -4.89 -51.15
N GLN A 545 25.05 -4.88 -50.66
CA GLN A 545 24.15 -6.03 -50.81
C GLN A 545 23.74 -6.28 -52.26
N GLN A 546 23.48 -5.23 -53.05
CA GLN A 546 23.17 -5.36 -54.48
C GLN A 546 24.36 -5.92 -55.26
N ALA A 547 25.57 -5.43 -55.03
CA ALA A 547 26.80 -5.95 -55.63
C ALA A 547 27.02 -7.43 -55.28
N SER A 548 26.81 -7.82 -54.02
CA SER A 548 26.93 -9.20 -53.56
C SER A 548 25.89 -10.13 -54.21
N ARG A 549 24.64 -9.68 -54.36
CA ARG A 549 23.60 -10.42 -55.11
C ARG A 549 23.96 -10.57 -56.60
N ALA A 550 24.47 -9.51 -57.22
CA ALA A 550 24.92 -9.56 -58.62
C ALA A 550 26.10 -10.52 -58.81
N GLN A 551 27.04 -10.59 -57.86
CA GLN A 551 28.16 -11.54 -57.90
C GLN A 551 27.70 -12.99 -57.68
N ALA A 552 26.79 -13.24 -56.74
CA ALA A 552 26.17 -14.55 -56.56
C ALA A 552 25.42 -15.04 -57.82
N ALA A 553 24.71 -14.14 -58.51
CA ALA A 553 24.05 -14.46 -59.78
C ALA A 553 25.04 -14.86 -60.89
N ARG A 554 26.20 -14.19 -60.99
CA ARG A 554 27.27 -14.58 -61.94
C ARG A 554 27.87 -15.95 -61.61
N VAL A 555 28.06 -16.27 -60.32
CA VAL A 555 28.54 -17.59 -59.89
C VAL A 555 27.53 -18.70 -60.26
N ALA A 556 26.23 -18.46 -60.04
CA ALA A 556 25.18 -19.40 -60.44
C ALA A 556 25.12 -19.62 -61.96
N GLN A 557 25.28 -18.56 -62.76
CA GLN A 557 25.37 -18.66 -64.23
C GLN A 557 26.63 -19.42 -64.68
N GLY A 558 27.77 -19.20 -64.01
CA GLY A 558 29.00 -19.97 -64.26
C GLY A 558 28.85 -21.47 -63.98
N ALA A 559 28.15 -21.83 -62.90
CA ALA A 559 27.86 -23.23 -62.57
C ALA A 559 26.95 -23.90 -63.62
N LEU A 560 25.95 -23.19 -64.14
CA LEU A 560 25.08 -23.67 -65.23
C LEU A 560 25.83 -23.82 -66.56
N ALA A 561 26.82 -22.97 -66.84
CA ALA A 561 27.66 -23.09 -68.05
C ALA A 561 28.64 -24.28 -68.02
N ALA A 562 28.89 -24.87 -66.86
CA ALA A 562 29.87 -25.94 -66.68
C ALA A 562 29.36 -27.37 -66.98
N GLN A 563 28.03 -27.57 -67.08
CA GLN A 563 27.46 -28.91 -67.32
C GLN A 563 27.25 -29.20 -68.81
N ARG A 564 28.25 -29.83 -69.45
CA ARG A 564 28.11 -30.44 -70.79
C ARG A 564 27.48 -31.84 -70.70
N PRO A 565 26.73 -32.28 -71.74
CA PRO A 565 25.79 -33.39 -71.60
C PRO A 565 26.44 -34.77 -71.78
N ILE A 566 26.16 -35.70 -70.85
CA ILE A 566 26.35 -37.14 -71.07
C ILE A 566 25.09 -37.69 -71.72
N ARG A 567 25.24 -38.34 -72.87
CA ARG A 567 24.15 -38.96 -73.65
C ARG A 567 24.09 -40.46 -73.43
N ASN A 568 22.91 -41.01 -73.75
CA ASN A 568 22.58 -42.44 -73.90
C ASN A 568 22.51 -43.26 -72.60
N TRP A 569 21.32 -43.83 -72.35
CA TRP A 569 21.18 -45.23 -71.94
C TRP A 569 19.85 -45.84 -72.45
N ARG A 570 19.52 -45.53 -73.71
CA ARG A 570 18.70 -46.42 -74.55
C ARG A 570 19.61 -47.55 -75.06
N ALA A 571 19.21 -48.81 -75.07
CA ALA A 571 18.01 -49.42 -74.47
C ALA A 571 18.23 -50.94 -74.28
N LEU A 572 17.52 -51.53 -73.33
CA LEU A 572 17.23 -52.97 -73.28
C LEU A 572 15.81 -53.16 -72.72
N LEU A 573 15.10 -54.17 -73.22
CA LEU A 573 13.65 -54.30 -73.11
C LEU A 573 13.22 -55.52 -72.27
N HIS A 574 11.98 -55.42 -71.77
CA HIS A 574 11.05 -56.49 -71.38
C HIS A 574 11.18 -57.24 -70.04
N ARG A 575 10.00 -57.39 -69.42
CA ARG A 575 9.58 -58.27 -68.30
C ARG A 575 10.10 -57.85 -66.89
N ALA A 576 9.32 -57.96 -65.82
CA ALA A 576 7.96 -58.52 -65.65
C ALA A 576 7.05 -57.68 -64.73
N ASP A 577 5.77 -58.06 -64.69
CA ASP A 577 4.66 -57.60 -63.83
C ASP A 577 4.90 -57.94 -62.33
N THR A 578 4.16 -57.52 -61.28
CA THR A 578 2.83 -56.90 -61.02
C THR A 578 2.94 -55.96 -59.77
N VAL A 579 2.28 -54.79 -59.62
CA VAL A 579 0.84 -54.47 -59.35
C VAL A 579 0.33 -54.94 -57.96
N PRO A 580 -0.35 -54.13 -57.09
CA PRO A 580 -0.36 -52.64 -56.92
C PRO A 580 -0.53 -52.10 -55.45
N CYS A 581 -0.43 -50.77 -55.25
CA CYS A 581 -1.30 -49.87 -54.43
C CYS A 581 -0.65 -48.46 -54.39
N GLN A 582 -1.23 -47.35 -54.86
CA GLN A 582 -2.48 -46.63 -54.49
C GLN A 582 -2.46 -46.03 -53.07
N LEU A 583 -2.83 -44.75 -52.85
CA LEU A 583 -3.49 -43.77 -53.73
C LEU A 583 -3.06 -42.30 -53.44
N CYS A 584 -3.19 -41.42 -54.44
CA CYS A 584 -2.93 -39.97 -54.37
C CYS A 584 -4.11 -39.16 -54.94
N GLY A 585 -4.20 -37.87 -54.63
CA GLY A 585 -4.97 -36.87 -55.38
C GLY A 585 -4.53 -35.45 -54.97
N HIS A 586 -3.94 -34.61 -55.84
CA HIS A 586 -4.49 -33.95 -57.05
C HIS A 586 -5.25 -32.64 -56.73
N ARG A 587 -5.03 -31.52 -57.45
CA ARG A 587 -3.97 -31.18 -58.43
C ARG A 587 -3.83 -29.64 -58.54
N ALA A 588 -2.73 -29.16 -59.11
CA ALA A 588 -2.40 -27.74 -59.25
C ALA A 588 -3.19 -26.99 -60.34
N LEU A 589 -3.20 -25.66 -60.27
CA LEU A 589 -2.91 -24.74 -61.39
C LEU A 589 -2.54 -23.33 -60.86
N ALA A 590 -1.96 -22.48 -61.71
CA ALA A 590 -1.52 -21.12 -61.35
C ALA A 590 -1.48 -20.18 -62.57
N SER A 591 -1.72 -18.88 -62.38
CA SER A 591 -0.95 -17.74 -62.93
C SER A 591 -1.76 -16.41 -62.98
N ASN A 592 -1.03 -15.30 -62.78
CA ASN A 592 -1.27 -13.92 -63.23
C ASN A 592 -2.50 -13.13 -62.73
N GLY A 593 -2.31 -11.81 -62.63
CA GLY A 593 -3.32 -10.80 -62.26
C GLY A 593 -2.71 -9.67 -61.41
N GLU A 594 -2.80 -8.43 -61.88
CA GLU A 594 -2.37 -7.21 -61.16
C GLU A 594 -3.60 -6.45 -60.61
N ASP A 595 -3.37 -5.26 -60.06
CA ASP A 595 -4.36 -4.23 -59.69
C ASP A 595 -5.34 -4.51 -58.52
N VAL A 596 -6.06 -3.51 -57.98
CA VAL A 596 -5.66 -2.22 -57.35
C VAL A 596 -6.94 -1.58 -56.76
N TYR A 597 -6.86 -1.01 -55.54
CA TYR A 597 -7.87 -0.16 -54.86
C TYR A 597 -9.32 -0.66 -54.60
N ASP A 598 -9.63 -0.82 -53.31
CA ASP A 598 -10.68 -0.11 -52.55
C ASP A 598 -12.21 -0.31 -52.83
N SER A 599 -13.00 0.12 -51.84
CA SER A 599 -14.47 0.28 -51.78
C SER A 599 -15.40 -0.93 -51.50
N THR A 600 -16.01 -0.84 -50.31
CA THR A 600 -17.37 -1.24 -49.85
C THR A 600 -18.41 -1.56 -50.95
N GLU A 601 -19.37 -2.50 -50.80
CA GLU A 601 -20.42 -2.55 -49.76
C GLU A 601 -21.09 -3.94 -49.53
N HIS A 602 -21.86 -4.03 -48.44
CA HIS A 602 -23.07 -4.84 -48.15
C HIS A 602 -23.36 -6.20 -48.83
N LEU A 603 -23.68 -7.21 -47.99
CA LEU A 603 -25.04 -7.78 -47.96
C LEU A 603 -25.37 -8.46 -46.61
N ASN A 604 -26.66 -8.69 -46.37
CA ASN A 604 -27.21 -9.19 -45.10
C ASN A 604 -27.29 -10.73 -45.04
N ILE A 605 -27.36 -11.27 -43.83
CA ILE A 605 -28.44 -12.19 -43.39
C ILE A 605 -28.55 -12.12 -41.86
N ALA A 606 -29.77 -12.19 -41.34
CA ALA A 606 -30.07 -12.16 -39.91
C ALA A 606 -31.09 -13.25 -39.53
N ASN A 607 -30.96 -13.76 -38.31
CA ASN A 607 -32.01 -14.19 -37.37
C ASN A 607 -31.28 -14.78 -36.15
N THR A 608 -31.51 -14.43 -34.87
CA THR A 608 -32.70 -14.08 -34.07
C THR A 608 -33.67 -15.25 -33.84
N GLY A 609 -33.84 -15.61 -32.56
CA GLY A 609 -34.87 -16.54 -32.08
C GLY A 609 -34.36 -17.60 -31.10
N HIS A 610 -34.97 -17.80 -29.93
CA HIS A 610 -35.88 -16.89 -29.22
C HIS A 610 -35.86 -17.16 -27.71
N VAL A 611 -36.26 -16.16 -26.90
CA VAL A 611 -36.52 -16.30 -25.47
C VAL A 611 -37.97 -16.73 -25.25
N VAL A 612 -38.17 -17.64 -24.28
CA VAL A 612 -39.28 -17.63 -23.30
C VAL A 612 -38.67 -17.92 -21.93
#